data_AF-A0A3L8BA26-F1
#
_entry.id   AF-A0A3L8BA26-F1
#
_cell.length_a   1.000
_cell.length_b   1.000
_cell.length_c   1.000
_cell.angle_alpha   90.00
_cell.angle_beta   90.00
_cell.angle_gamma   90.00
#
_symmetry.space_group_name_H-M   'P 1'
#
loop_
_entity.id
_entity.type
_entity.pdbx_description
1 polymer ?
#
loop_
_entity_poly.entity_id
_entity_poly.type
_entity_poly.pdbx_seq_one_letter_code
_entity_poly.pdbx_strand_id
1 'polypeptide(L)'
;MLTPKVKAQFLEITGKALKQFLNDSINDRLKSAIGSDGGSNANQTVENVPEMESAQLEDSDNKVVTTEEEIEGFNIVRAILRKNVPVKRIVNRDTQSYFGILLDDNNRKPLCRLHFNAKQKYLGVFDEAKKETRIPIDAVDDIYQHAEVLIKTLSYYDSDSE
;
A
#
# COMPACT_ATOMS: atom_id res chain seq x y z
N MET A 1 26.33 -24.56 -28.67
CA MET A 1 25.07 -23.87 -28.31
C MET A 1 25.08 -23.60 -26.81
N LEU A 2 24.87 -22.35 -26.36
CA LEU A 2 24.80 -22.03 -24.93
C LEU A 2 23.55 -22.65 -24.31
N THR A 3 23.70 -23.43 -23.26
CA THR A 3 22.58 -24.08 -22.57
C THR A 3 21.69 -23.03 -21.88
N PRO A 4 20.36 -23.23 -21.85
CA PRO A 4 19.42 -22.27 -21.25
C PRO A 4 19.74 -21.99 -19.77
N LYS A 5 20.29 -22.99 -19.05
CA LYS A 5 20.72 -22.85 -17.66
C LYS A 5 21.87 -21.84 -17.47
N VAL A 6 22.85 -21.83 -18.39
CA VAL A 6 23.98 -20.89 -18.33
C VAL A 6 23.51 -19.46 -18.63
N LYS A 7 22.56 -19.28 -19.55
CA LYS A 7 21.97 -17.96 -19.84
C LYS A 7 21.22 -17.39 -18.64
N ALA A 8 20.45 -18.21 -17.93
CA ALA A 8 19.73 -17.80 -16.72
C ALA A 8 20.69 -17.36 -15.60
N GLN A 9 21.74 -18.16 -15.35
CA GLN A 9 22.78 -17.82 -14.37
C GLN A 9 23.54 -16.54 -14.74
N PHE A 10 23.88 -16.36 -16.03
CA PHE A 10 24.54 -15.13 -16.48
C PHE A 10 23.64 -13.91 -16.30
N LEU A 11 22.35 -14.03 -16.60
CA LEU A 11 21.38 -12.94 -16.44
C LEU A 11 21.25 -12.55 -14.97
N GLU A 12 21.19 -13.52 -14.07
CA GLU A 12 21.13 -13.27 -12.62
C GLU A 12 22.39 -12.58 -12.10
N ILE A 13 23.57 -13.09 -12.46
CA ILE A 13 24.86 -12.50 -12.05
C ILE A 13 25.02 -11.08 -12.61
N THR A 14 24.66 -10.88 -13.88
CA THR A 14 24.74 -9.56 -14.53
C THR A 14 23.75 -8.57 -13.91
N GLY A 15 22.53 -9.02 -13.57
CA GLY A 15 21.54 -8.21 -12.88
C GLY A 15 21.99 -7.77 -11.48
N LYS A 16 22.64 -8.67 -10.73
CA LYS A 16 23.24 -8.34 -9.42
C LYS A 16 24.40 -7.36 -9.57
N ALA A 17 25.30 -7.60 -10.51
CA ALA A 17 26.44 -6.72 -10.78
C ALA A 17 26.01 -5.33 -11.22
N LEU A 18 24.96 -5.20 -12.04
CA LEU A 18 24.42 -3.91 -12.48
C LEU A 18 23.84 -3.11 -11.32
N LYS A 19 23.10 -3.76 -10.41
CA LYS A 19 22.58 -3.11 -9.20
C LYS A 19 23.71 -2.63 -8.30
N GLN A 20 24.74 -3.45 -8.10
CA GLN A 20 25.92 -3.07 -7.33
C GLN A 20 26.64 -1.87 -7.98
N PHE A 21 26.85 -1.90 -9.30
CA PHE A 21 27.48 -0.80 -10.04
C PHE A 21 26.69 0.52 -9.95
N LEU A 22 25.37 0.48 -10.01
CA LEU A 22 24.53 1.67 -9.85
C LEU A 22 24.65 2.23 -8.44
N ASN A 23 24.67 1.37 -7.42
CA ASN A 23 24.82 1.79 -6.04
C ASN A 23 26.19 2.43 -5.81
N ASP A 24 27.26 1.81 -6.32
CA ASP A 24 28.62 2.34 -6.27
C ASP A 24 28.73 3.67 -7.03
N SER A 25 28.13 3.79 -8.21
CA SER A 25 28.12 5.03 -9.01
C SER A 25 27.38 6.18 -8.32
N ILE A 26 26.28 5.89 -7.63
CA ILE A 26 25.54 6.88 -6.84
C ILE A 26 26.40 7.31 -5.65
N ASN A 27 27.02 6.35 -4.96
CA ASN A 27 27.87 6.61 -3.81
C ASN A 27 29.09 7.44 -4.20
N ASP A 28 29.73 7.12 -5.34
CA ASP A 28 30.85 7.88 -5.90
C ASP A 28 30.45 9.28 -6.32
N ARG A 29 29.27 9.46 -6.96
CA ARG A 29 28.76 10.80 -7.27
C ARG A 29 28.43 11.60 -6.02
N LEU A 30 27.82 10.97 -5.02
CA LEU A 30 27.48 11.62 -3.75
C LEU A 30 28.76 12.03 -3.01
N LYS A 31 29.74 11.13 -2.95
CA LYS A 31 31.06 11.37 -2.35
C LYS A 31 31.84 12.44 -3.11
N SER A 32 31.76 12.44 -4.43
CA SER A 32 32.37 13.47 -5.28
C SER A 32 31.69 14.84 -5.15
N ALA A 33 30.40 14.89 -4.80
CA ALA A 33 29.66 16.14 -4.58
C ALA A 33 29.83 16.68 -3.14
N ILE A 34 30.10 15.81 -2.16
CA ILE A 34 30.17 16.14 -0.73
C ILE A 34 31.55 16.62 -0.28
N GLY A 35 32.63 16.39 -1.03
CA GLY A 35 33.91 16.98 -0.64
C GLY A 35 35.09 16.56 -1.49
N SER A 36 35.70 17.54 -2.14
CA SER A 36 37.14 17.53 -2.39
C SER A 36 37.88 17.67 -1.05
N ASP A 37 38.17 16.56 -0.38
CA ASP A 37 39.41 16.44 0.39
C ASP A 37 39.73 14.98 0.73
N GLY A 38 41.02 14.62 0.62
CA GLY A 38 41.62 13.50 1.35
C GLY A 38 41.28 12.07 0.90
N GLY A 39 42.19 11.45 0.16
CA GLY A 39 42.10 10.06 -0.23
C GLY A 39 42.43 9.03 0.86
N SER A 40 42.18 7.77 0.49
CA SER A 40 42.91 6.53 0.84
C SER A 40 42.02 5.43 1.41
N ASN A 41 41.88 4.39 0.59
CA ASN A 41 41.88 2.97 0.92
C ASN A 41 41.65 2.55 2.38
N ALA A 42 40.59 1.77 2.59
CA ALA A 42 40.66 0.66 3.54
C ALA A 42 39.75 -0.48 3.07
N ASN A 43 40.40 -1.52 2.56
CA ASN A 43 40.00 -2.92 2.67
C ASN A 43 39.27 -3.15 4.00
N GLN A 44 38.02 -3.59 3.97
CA GLN A 44 37.45 -4.36 5.07
C GLN A 44 36.85 -5.66 4.51
N THR A 45 37.68 -6.67 4.66
CA THR A 45 37.37 -8.09 4.69
C THR A 45 36.15 -8.40 5.56
N VAL A 46 35.19 -9.08 4.93
CA VAL A 46 34.39 -10.20 5.45
C VAL A 46 34.34 -10.35 6.98
N GLU A 47 33.21 -9.98 7.56
CA GLU A 47 32.73 -10.62 8.78
C GLU A 47 31.44 -11.37 8.42
N ASN A 48 31.59 -12.69 8.34
CA ASN A 48 30.52 -13.66 8.13
C ASN A 48 29.84 -13.85 9.50
N VAL A 49 28.65 -13.27 9.66
CA VAL A 49 27.66 -13.75 10.62
C VAL A 49 26.45 -14.22 9.80
N PRO A 50 26.11 -15.51 9.86
CA PRO A 50 25.02 -16.12 9.08
C PRO A 50 23.66 -15.90 9.74
N GLU A 51 22.60 -16.28 9.03
CA GLU A 51 21.24 -16.54 9.54
C GLU A 51 20.33 -15.29 9.64
N MET A 52 19.15 -15.18 9.03
CA MET A 52 18.29 -16.13 8.32
C MET A 52 17.34 -15.32 7.41
N GLU A 53 17.08 -15.84 6.20
CA GLU A 53 15.87 -15.71 5.38
C GLU A 53 15.04 -14.41 5.45
N SER A 54 14.89 -13.70 4.34
CA SER A 54 14.11 -14.27 3.24
C SER A 54 14.47 -13.64 1.91
N ALA A 55 14.88 -14.51 1.00
CA ALA A 55 14.66 -14.33 -0.42
C ALA A 55 13.20 -13.97 -0.67
N GLN A 56 12.96 -12.84 -1.34
CA GLN A 56 11.81 -12.68 -2.22
C GLN A 56 12.29 -12.06 -3.54
N LEU A 57 13.06 -12.85 -4.28
CA LEU A 57 12.81 -12.98 -5.70
C LEU A 57 11.83 -14.15 -5.80
N GLU A 58 10.53 -13.85 -5.81
CA GLU A 58 9.48 -14.68 -6.42
C GLU A 58 8.13 -13.92 -6.33
N ASP A 59 7.35 -14.11 -7.38
CA ASP A 59 5.97 -13.67 -7.62
C ASP A 59 5.69 -12.22 -8.00
N SER A 60 5.65 -12.03 -9.32
CA SER A 60 4.50 -11.43 -9.99
C SER A 60 3.18 -12.08 -9.53
N ASP A 61 2.73 -11.75 -8.33
CA ASP A 61 1.35 -11.86 -7.89
C ASP A 61 1.04 -10.76 -6.87
N ASN A 62 -0.11 -10.12 -7.04
CA ASN A 62 -0.65 -9.00 -6.29
C ASN A 62 -0.32 -8.98 -4.80
N LYS A 63 0.79 -8.33 -4.44
CA LYS A 63 0.95 -7.80 -3.09
C LYS A 63 0.04 -6.59 -3.00
N VAL A 64 -1.02 -6.75 -2.24
CA VAL A 64 -1.88 -5.68 -1.76
C VAL A 64 -0.96 -4.70 -1.00
N VAL A 65 -0.64 -3.57 -1.64
CA VAL A 65 0.19 -2.52 -1.04
C VAL A 65 -0.75 -1.38 -0.68
N THR A 66 -0.99 -1.19 0.61
CA THR A 66 -1.74 -0.04 1.10
C THR A 66 -0.98 1.24 0.75
N THR A 67 -1.60 2.07 -0.07
CA THR A 67 -1.05 3.36 -0.50
C THR A 67 -1.33 4.44 0.54
N GLU A 68 -0.52 5.51 0.53
CA GLU A 68 -0.72 6.65 1.44
C GLU A 68 -2.10 7.30 1.24
N GLU A 69 -2.57 7.38 -0.01
CA GLU A 69 -3.90 7.92 -0.33
C GLU A 69 -5.03 7.09 0.30
N GLU A 70 -4.90 5.76 0.35
CA GLU A 70 -5.90 4.88 0.99
C GLU A 70 -5.91 5.08 2.51
N ILE A 71 -4.74 5.29 3.11
CA ILE A 71 -4.62 5.61 4.55
C ILE A 71 -5.25 6.98 4.83
N GLU A 72 -5.02 7.97 3.97
CA GLU A 72 -5.63 9.28 4.09
C GLU A 72 -7.16 9.21 3.96
N GLY A 73 -7.67 8.51 2.95
CA GLY A 73 -9.11 8.30 2.77
C GLY A 73 -9.73 7.56 3.96
N PHE A 74 -9.05 6.55 4.49
CA PHE A 74 -9.45 5.88 5.73
C PHE A 74 -9.52 6.84 6.90
N ASN A 75 -8.51 7.69 7.08
CA ASN A 75 -8.49 8.66 8.16
C ASN A 75 -9.63 9.67 8.05
N ILE A 76 -9.98 10.12 6.84
CA ILE A 76 -11.12 11.00 6.58
C ILE A 76 -12.44 10.31 6.98
N VAL A 77 -12.69 9.10 6.46
CA VAL A 77 -13.89 8.33 6.81
C VAL A 77 -13.97 8.10 8.31
N ARG A 78 -12.85 7.73 8.93
CA ARG A 78 -12.73 7.51 10.38
C ARG A 78 -13.03 8.79 11.17
N ALA A 79 -12.58 9.95 10.70
CA ALA A 79 -12.84 11.24 11.32
C ALA A 79 -14.33 11.63 11.23
N ILE A 80 -14.96 11.40 10.08
CA ILE A 80 -16.39 11.65 9.85
C ILE A 80 -17.24 10.79 10.81
N LEU A 81 -16.97 9.49 10.85
CA LEU A 81 -17.76 8.52 11.62
C LEU A 81 -17.50 8.55 13.13
N ARG A 82 -16.40 9.16 13.58
CA ARG A 82 -16.03 9.27 15.01
C ARG A 82 -17.11 9.95 15.86
N LYS A 83 -17.95 10.80 15.26
CA LYS A 83 -19.06 11.47 15.94
C LYS A 83 -20.16 10.50 16.37
N ASN A 84 -20.31 9.40 15.64
CA ASN A 84 -21.42 8.45 15.82
C ASN A 84 -20.94 7.14 16.46
N VAL A 85 -19.71 6.70 16.16
CA VAL A 85 -19.18 5.41 16.60
C VAL A 85 -17.74 5.53 17.10
N PRO A 86 -17.35 4.75 18.14
CA PRO A 86 -15.98 4.73 18.61
C PRO A 86 -15.02 4.21 17.54
N VAL A 87 -13.85 4.86 17.45
CA VAL A 87 -12.79 4.58 16.45
C VAL A 87 -12.39 3.10 16.41
N LYS A 88 -12.42 2.41 17.56
CA LYS A 88 -12.06 0.98 17.67
C LYS A 88 -12.96 0.05 16.85
N ARG A 89 -14.20 0.46 16.56
CA ARG A 89 -15.16 -0.32 15.75
C ARG A 89 -14.94 -0.13 14.26
N ILE A 90 -14.14 0.84 13.83
CA ILE A 90 -13.89 1.12 12.41
C ILE A 90 -12.58 0.46 12.01
N VAL A 91 -12.66 -0.54 11.15
CA VAL A 91 -11.51 -1.37 10.73
C VAL A 91 -11.31 -1.21 9.23
N ASN A 92 -10.06 -1.03 8.82
CA ASN A 92 -9.66 -1.08 7.42
C ASN A 92 -9.28 -2.50 7.01
N ARG A 93 -9.63 -2.86 5.78
CA ARG A 93 -9.25 -4.12 5.16
C ARG A 93 -8.85 -3.87 3.73
N ASP A 94 -7.57 -4.06 3.47
CA ASP A 94 -7.04 -3.90 2.14
C ASP A 94 -7.31 -5.14 1.29
N THR A 95 -7.71 -4.91 0.04
CA THR A 95 -7.93 -5.96 -0.95
C THR A 95 -7.34 -5.51 -2.27
N GLN A 96 -6.98 -6.46 -3.13
CA GLN A 96 -6.39 -6.16 -4.43
C GLN A 96 -7.22 -5.18 -5.28
N SER A 97 -8.55 -5.25 -5.20
CA SER A 97 -9.44 -4.47 -6.05
C SER A 97 -9.90 -3.17 -5.40
N TYR A 98 -9.90 -3.09 -4.07
CA TYR A 98 -10.41 -1.94 -3.31
C TYR A 98 -9.91 -1.96 -1.86
N PHE A 99 -9.90 -0.79 -1.24
CA PHE A 99 -9.65 -0.65 0.18
C PHE A 99 -10.98 -0.59 0.95
N GLY A 100 -11.29 -1.64 1.70
CA GLY A 100 -12.54 -1.78 2.44
C GLY A 100 -12.48 -1.13 3.81
N ILE A 101 -13.56 -0.45 4.21
CA ILE A 101 -13.75 0.06 5.56
C ILE A 101 -14.98 -0.61 6.14
N LEU A 102 -14.83 -1.29 7.27
CA LEU A 102 -15.84 -2.14 7.88
C LEU A 102 -16.13 -1.70 9.31
N LEU A 103 -17.37 -1.99 9.74
CA LEU A 103 -17.77 -1.87 11.13
C LEU A 103 -17.56 -3.22 11.83
N ASP A 104 -16.96 -3.19 13.03
CA ASP A 104 -16.70 -4.33 13.91
C ASP A 104 -15.92 -5.48 13.26
N ASP A 105 -15.03 -5.18 12.31
CA ASP A 105 -14.29 -6.18 11.51
C ASP A 105 -15.20 -7.24 10.86
N ASN A 106 -16.44 -6.86 10.53
CA ASN A 106 -17.42 -7.79 9.98
C ASN A 106 -17.69 -7.51 8.50
N ASN A 107 -17.40 -8.49 7.65
CA ASN A 107 -17.65 -8.42 6.19
C ASN A 107 -19.13 -8.22 5.82
N ARG A 108 -20.07 -8.47 6.76
CA ARG A 108 -21.51 -8.20 6.57
C ARG A 108 -21.92 -6.75 6.87
N LYS A 109 -21.00 -5.95 7.43
CA LYS A 109 -21.19 -4.54 7.77
C LYS A 109 -20.12 -3.64 7.10
N PRO A 110 -20.02 -3.65 5.76
CA PRO A 110 -19.10 -2.74 5.07
C PRO A 110 -19.64 -1.30 5.12
N LEU A 111 -18.86 -0.36 5.62
CA LEU A 111 -19.23 1.06 5.68
C LEU A 111 -19.02 1.73 4.33
N CYS A 112 -17.85 1.52 3.73
CA CYS A 112 -17.55 1.98 2.38
C CYS A 112 -16.37 1.21 1.78
N ARG A 113 -16.18 1.38 0.47
CA ARG A 113 -15.05 0.82 -0.29
C ARG A 113 -14.39 1.94 -1.07
N LEU A 114 -13.10 2.13 -0.89
CA LEU A 114 -12.32 3.10 -1.65
C LEU A 114 -11.69 2.37 -2.85
N HIS A 115 -12.00 2.83 -4.05
CA HIS A 115 -11.47 2.28 -5.30
C HIS A 115 -10.49 3.29 -5.90
N PHE A 116 -9.24 3.26 -5.44
CA PHE A 116 -8.17 4.18 -5.90
C PHE A 116 -7.22 3.54 -6.92
N ASN A 117 -7.43 2.26 -7.25
CA ASN A 117 -6.60 1.49 -8.19
C ASN A 117 -6.73 1.93 -9.66
N ALA A 118 -7.72 2.75 -9.99
CA ALA A 118 -7.99 3.21 -11.35
C ALA A 118 -7.62 4.70 -11.53
N LYS A 119 -7.49 5.13 -12.79
CA LYS A 119 -7.23 6.54 -13.12
C LYS A 119 -8.29 7.50 -12.55
N GLN A 120 -9.54 7.04 -12.51
CA GLN A 120 -10.63 7.72 -11.80
C GLN A 120 -10.82 7.05 -10.44
N LYS A 121 -10.86 7.84 -9.37
CA LYS A 121 -11.13 7.35 -8.01
C LYS A 121 -12.64 7.21 -7.82
N TYR A 122 -13.05 6.17 -7.09
CA TYR A 122 -14.46 5.98 -6.75
C TYR A 122 -14.63 5.69 -5.25
N LEU A 123 -15.66 6.29 -4.67
CA LEU A 123 -16.19 5.96 -3.36
C LEU A 123 -17.38 5.01 -3.51
N GLY A 124 -17.22 3.78 -3.06
CA GLY A 124 -18.28 2.79 -2.93
C GLY A 124 -19.04 2.99 -1.62
N VAL A 125 -20.31 3.38 -1.72
CA VAL A 125 -21.24 3.53 -0.58
C VAL A 125 -22.30 2.44 -0.61
N PHE A 126 -22.89 2.11 0.54
CA PHE A 126 -23.92 1.09 0.66
C PHE A 126 -25.27 1.67 1.08
N ASP A 127 -26.32 1.24 0.39
CA ASP A 127 -27.70 1.54 0.73
C ASP A 127 -28.30 0.50 1.69
N GLU A 128 -29.53 0.74 2.17
CA GLU A 128 -30.29 -0.16 3.06
C GLU A 128 -30.42 -1.59 2.50
N ALA A 129 -30.54 -1.72 1.18
CA ALA A 129 -30.58 -3.00 0.47
C ALA A 129 -29.20 -3.69 0.34
N LYS A 130 -28.15 -3.18 1.02
CA LYS A 130 -26.76 -3.65 0.97
C LYS A 130 -26.17 -3.63 -0.46
N LYS A 131 -26.71 -2.78 -1.33
CA LYS A 131 -26.25 -2.58 -2.69
C LYS A 131 -25.13 -1.53 -2.70
N GLU A 132 -24.02 -1.86 -3.35
CA GLU A 132 -22.91 -0.94 -3.55
C GLU A 132 -23.22 0.04 -4.70
N THR A 133 -23.11 1.33 -4.42
CA THR A 133 -23.18 2.42 -5.40
C THR A 133 -21.81 3.09 -5.48
N ARG A 134 -21.24 3.18 -6.68
CA ARG A 134 -19.93 3.82 -6.91
C ARG A 134 -20.11 5.26 -7.31
N ILE A 135 -19.56 6.16 -6.51
CA ILE A 135 -19.59 7.61 -6.74
C ILE A 135 -18.19 8.02 -7.22
N PRO A 136 -18.04 8.63 -8.41
CA PRO A 136 -16.75 9.15 -8.85
C PRO A 136 -16.33 10.30 -7.94
N ILE A 137 -15.07 10.29 -7.52
CA ILE A 137 -14.43 11.38 -6.79
C ILE A 137 -13.14 11.78 -7.50
N ASP A 138 -12.75 13.05 -7.40
CA ASP A 138 -11.53 13.55 -8.02
C ASP A 138 -10.39 13.62 -7.00
N ALA A 139 -10.70 14.06 -5.78
CA ALA A 139 -9.78 14.12 -4.66
C ALA A 139 -10.26 13.26 -3.47
N VAL A 140 -9.33 12.89 -2.58
CA VAL A 140 -9.65 12.16 -1.34
C VAL A 140 -10.50 13.04 -0.41
N ASP A 141 -10.33 14.36 -0.48
CA ASP A 141 -11.13 15.35 0.26
C ASP A 141 -12.62 15.34 -0.12
N ASP A 142 -12.98 14.93 -1.34
CA ASP A 142 -14.38 14.89 -1.79
C ASP A 142 -15.22 13.90 -0.99
N ILE A 143 -14.59 12.97 -0.26
CA ILE A 143 -15.26 12.06 0.69
C ILE A 143 -16.07 12.85 1.73
N TYR A 144 -15.64 14.06 2.12
CA TYR A 144 -16.40 14.92 3.04
C TYR A 144 -17.76 15.34 2.49
N GLN A 145 -17.89 15.51 1.18
CA GLN A 145 -19.17 15.87 0.55
C GLN A 145 -20.20 14.73 0.66
N HIS A 146 -19.73 13.49 0.85
CA HIS A 146 -20.55 12.30 1.02
C HIS A 146 -20.66 11.83 2.47
N ALA A 147 -20.29 12.67 3.44
CA ALA A 147 -20.33 12.35 4.87
C ALA A 147 -21.72 11.91 5.35
N GLU A 148 -22.78 12.58 4.90
CA GLU A 148 -24.16 12.23 5.27
C GLU A 148 -24.54 10.81 4.82
N VAL A 149 -24.09 10.41 3.63
CA VAL A 149 -24.35 9.06 3.09
C VAL A 149 -23.64 8.02 3.95
N LEU A 150 -22.38 8.26 4.32
CA LEU A 150 -21.62 7.36 5.19
C LEU A 150 -22.25 7.21 6.58
N ILE A 151 -22.75 8.31 7.16
CA ILE A 151 -23.46 8.29 8.45
C ILE A 151 -24.77 7.50 8.32
N LYS A 152 -25.50 7.65 7.21
CA LYS A 152 -26.71 6.90 6.93
C LYS A 152 -26.41 5.40 6.81
N THR A 153 -25.37 5.03 6.06
CA THR A 153 -24.90 3.65 5.96
C THR A 153 -24.57 3.05 7.32
N LEU A 154 -23.91 3.82 8.20
CA LEU A 154 -23.63 3.41 9.57
C LEU A 154 -24.91 3.14 10.37
N SER A 155 -25.91 4.03 10.26
CA SER A 155 -27.17 3.90 11.00
C SER A 155 -27.92 2.60 10.70
N TYR A 156 -27.87 2.12 9.45
CA TYR A 156 -28.49 0.86 9.06
C TYR A 156 -27.90 -0.35 9.80
N TYR A 157 -26.60 -0.33 10.08
CA TYR A 157 -25.92 -1.45 10.75
C TYR A 157 -25.98 -1.37 12.28
N ASP A 158 -26.12 -0.17 12.84
CA ASP A 158 -26.29 0.02 14.27
C ASP A 158 -27.73 -0.35 14.69
N SER A 159 -28.74 -0.01 13.88
CA SER A 159 -30.14 -0.42 14.11
C SER A 159 -30.37 -1.94 13.97
N ASP A 160 -29.60 -2.61 13.11
CA ASP A 160 -29.64 -4.08 12.95
C ASP A 160 -28.96 -4.83 14.14
N SER A 161 -28.36 -4.10 15.09
CA SER A 161 -27.61 -4.68 16.22
C SER A 161 -28.37 -4.66 17.56
N GLU A 162 -29.63 -4.21 17.56
CA GLU A 162 -30.60 -4.39 18.67
C GLU A 162 -31.52 -5.59 18.39
#